data_AF-A0A0J0ZTQ4-F1
#
_entry.id   AF-A0A0J0ZTQ4-F1
#
_cell.length_a   1.000
_cell.length_b   1.000
_cell.length_c   1.000
_cell.angle_alpha   90.00
_cell.angle_beta   90.00
_cell.angle_gamma   90.00
#
_symmetry.space_group_name_H-M   'P 1'
#
loop_
_entity.id
_entity.type
_entity.pdbx_description
1 polymer ?
#
loop_
_entity_poly.entity_id
_entity_poly.type
_entity_poly.pdbx_seq_one_letter_code
_entity_poly.pdbx_strand_id
1 'polypeptide(L)'
;MKPILLATHKRLEELEKEKASANEPPSLMVQIQTAPDLTTLDALEIDVAARDPQIQPKLMGYVRKRRYELENPTPTQQESTPDYLLVDGF
;
A
#
# COMPACT_ATOMS: atom_id res chain seq x y z
N MET A 1 -4.17 -35.12 -10.16
CA MET A 1 -5.19 -34.10 -9.80
C MET A 1 -4.66 -33.28 -8.63
N LYS A 2 -4.57 -31.94 -8.73
CA LYS A 2 -4.16 -31.03 -7.65
C LYS A 2 -5.34 -30.12 -7.23
N PRO A 3 -6.43 -30.68 -6.68
CA PRO A 3 -7.65 -29.92 -6.37
C PRO A 3 -7.43 -28.86 -5.29
N ILE A 4 -6.49 -29.08 -4.37
CA ILE A 4 -6.23 -28.15 -3.25
C ILE A 4 -5.53 -26.88 -3.72
N LEU A 5 -4.56 -26.99 -4.64
CA LEU A 5 -3.83 -25.83 -5.16
C LEU A 5 -4.77 -24.85 -5.87
N LEU A 6 -5.75 -25.39 -6.62
CA LEU A 6 -6.75 -24.59 -7.32
C LEU A 6 -7.72 -23.93 -6.34
N ALA A 7 -8.09 -24.65 -5.27
CA ALA A 7 -8.92 -24.10 -4.19
C ALA A 7 -8.21 -23.00 -3.40
N THR A 8 -6.89 -23.10 -3.18
CA THR A 8 -6.11 -22.03 -2.52
C THR A 8 -5.99 -20.80 -3.41
N HIS A 9 -5.73 -20.96 -4.72
CA HIS A 9 -5.70 -19.84 -5.65
C HIS A 9 -7.05 -19.12 -5.73
N LYS A 10 -8.14 -19.88 -5.81
CA LYS A 10 -9.49 -19.30 -5.82
C LYS A 10 -9.79 -18.52 -4.54
N ARG A 11 -9.38 -19.03 -3.37
CA ARG A 11 -9.58 -18.34 -2.09
C ARG A 11 -8.71 -17.09 -1.97
N LEU A 12 -7.50 -17.10 -2.54
CA LEU A 12 -6.61 -15.93 -2.59
C LEU A 12 -7.18 -14.84 -3.50
N GLU A 13 -7.67 -15.23 -4.68
CA GLU A 13 -8.35 -14.33 -5.64
C GLU A 13 -9.65 -13.75 -5.05
N GLU A 14 -10.42 -14.55 -4.29
CA GLU A 14 -11.59 -14.07 -3.56
C GLU A 14 -11.23 -13.07 -2.44
N LEU A 15 -10.11 -13.26 -1.74
CA LEU A 15 -9.60 -12.28 -0.76
C LEU A 15 -9.13 -10.97 -1.43
N GLU A 16 -8.46 -11.04 -2.59
CA GLU A 16 -8.08 -9.85 -3.37
C GLU A 16 -9.32 -9.10 -3.89
N LYS A 17 -10.36 -9.84 -4.25
CA LYS A 17 -11.63 -9.28 -4.72
C LYS A 17 -12.50 -8.73 -3.59
N GLU A 18 -12.43 -9.27 -2.36
CA GLU A 18 -13.03 -8.66 -1.16
C GLU A 18 -12.37 -7.33 -0.80
N LYS A 19 -11.05 -7.20 -1.03
CA LYS A 19 -10.33 -5.91 -0.94
C LYS A 19 -10.82 -4.90 -1.98
N ALA A 20 -11.42 -5.37 -3.08
CA ALA A 20 -12.06 -4.56 -4.11
C ALA A 20 -13.53 -4.21 -3.82
N SER A 21 -14.12 -4.66 -2.69
CA SER A 21 -15.45 -4.20 -2.25
C SER A 21 -15.44 -2.77 -1.66
N ALA A 22 -14.35 -2.03 -1.84
CA ALA A 22 -14.23 -0.59 -1.62
C ALA A 22 -14.89 0.21 -2.76
N ASN A 23 -16.21 0.05 -2.95
CA ASN A 23 -16.96 0.90 -3.89
C ASN A 23 -17.14 2.35 -3.39
N GLU A 24 -16.65 2.65 -2.19
CA GLU A 24 -16.38 4.01 -1.74
C GLU A 24 -14.92 4.35 -2.03
N PRO A 25 -14.62 5.54 -2.56
CA PRO A 25 -13.24 5.96 -2.76
C PRO A 25 -12.52 5.84 -1.41
N PRO A 26 -11.32 5.23 -1.37
CA PRO A 26 -10.58 5.05 -0.13
C PRO A 26 -10.43 6.40 0.59
N SER A 27 -10.47 6.40 1.92
CA SER A 27 -10.30 7.64 2.68
C SER A 27 -9.02 8.36 2.25
N LEU A 28 -9.03 9.70 2.23
CA LEU A 28 -7.89 10.52 1.78
C LEU A 28 -6.59 10.15 2.52
N MET A 29 -6.69 9.76 3.79
CA MET A 29 -5.57 9.24 4.57
C MET A 29 -4.93 7.99 3.93
N VAL A 30 -5.75 7.04 3.46
CA VAL A 30 -5.29 5.81 2.80
C VAL A 30 -4.64 6.17 1.47
N GLN A 31 -5.27 7.05 0.68
CA GLN A 31 -4.72 7.51 -0.59
C GLN A 31 -3.33 8.13 -0.42
N ILE A 32 -3.14 8.95 0.62
CA ILE A 32 -1.84 9.54 0.96
C ILE A 32 -0.83 8.46 1.33
N GLN A 33 -1.19 7.48 2.14
CA GLN A 33 -0.27 6.40 2.55
C GLN A 33 0.11 5.47 1.40
N THR A 34 -0.79 5.27 0.44
CA THR A 34 -0.56 4.39 -0.72
C THR A 34 -0.11 5.15 -1.96
N ALA A 35 0.17 6.45 -1.87
CA ALA A 35 0.56 7.25 -3.02
C ALA A 35 1.81 6.66 -3.69
N PRO A 36 1.78 6.33 -4.99
CA PRO A 36 2.88 5.65 -5.67
C PRO A 36 4.10 6.55 -5.90
N ASP A 37 3.89 7.84 -6.04
CA ASP A 37 4.93 8.82 -6.38
C ASP A 37 4.59 10.21 -5.82
N LEU A 38 5.59 11.11 -5.86
CA LEU A 38 5.46 12.46 -5.33
C LEU A 38 4.43 13.29 -6.08
N THR A 39 4.25 13.07 -7.38
CA THR A 39 3.25 13.79 -8.19
C THR A 39 1.83 13.44 -7.76
N THR A 40 1.56 12.16 -7.49
CA THR A 40 0.28 11.71 -6.94
C THR A 40 0.09 12.25 -5.51
N LEU A 41 1.16 12.32 -4.72
CA LEU A 41 1.10 12.87 -3.37
C LEU A 41 0.79 14.38 -3.35
N ASP A 42 1.37 15.16 -4.27
CA ASP A 42 1.09 16.60 -4.43
C ASP A 42 -0.37 16.86 -4.82
N ALA A 43 -0.95 16.04 -5.71
CA ALA A 43 -2.36 16.13 -6.05
C ALA A 43 -3.26 15.91 -4.82
N LEU A 44 -2.91 14.93 -3.97
CA LEU A 44 -3.62 14.66 -2.72
C LEU A 44 -3.44 15.79 -1.69
N GLU A 45 -2.32 16.52 -1.71
CA GLU A 45 -2.10 17.68 -0.84
C GLU A 45 -3.09 18.82 -1.15
N ILE A 46 -3.40 19.05 -2.44
CA ILE A 46 -4.45 20.00 -2.87
C ILE A 46 -5.80 19.56 -2.31
N ASP A 47 -6.08 18.27 -2.40
CA ASP A 47 -7.29 17.69 -1.82
C ASP A 47 -7.34 17.92 -0.31
N VAL A 48 -6.25 17.67 0.42
CA VAL A 48 -6.16 17.94 1.87
C VAL A 48 -6.49 19.41 2.18
N ALA A 49 -5.97 20.36 1.40
CA ALA A 49 -6.23 21.78 1.61
C ALA A 49 -7.71 22.17 1.42
N ALA A 50 -8.48 21.39 0.65
CA ALA A 50 -9.92 21.57 0.49
C ALA A 50 -10.76 20.94 1.62
N ARG A 51 -10.16 20.18 2.55
CA ARG A 51 -10.83 19.55 3.70
C ARG A 51 -10.93 20.50 4.88
N ASP A 52 -11.71 20.10 5.88
CA ASP A 52 -11.95 20.88 7.10
C ASP A 52 -10.61 21.28 7.81
N PRO A 53 -10.43 22.55 8.20
CA PRO A 53 -9.20 23.04 8.83
C PRO A 53 -8.76 22.25 10.07
N GLN A 54 -9.69 21.61 10.79
CA GLN A 54 -9.39 20.79 11.95
C GLN A 54 -8.73 19.45 11.59
N ILE A 55 -9.01 18.91 10.40
CA ILE A 55 -8.45 17.63 9.93
C ILE A 55 -7.20 17.78 9.05
N GLN A 56 -7.00 18.95 8.45
CA GLN A 56 -5.80 19.29 7.67
C GLN A 56 -4.46 18.95 8.37
N PRO A 57 -4.20 19.36 9.64
CA PRO A 57 -2.91 19.09 10.27
C PRO A 57 -2.62 17.58 10.42
N LYS A 58 -3.67 16.78 10.64
CA LYS A 58 -3.54 15.32 10.73
C LYS A 58 -3.18 14.72 9.37
N LEU A 59 -3.84 15.17 8.30
CA LEU A 59 -3.60 14.69 6.94
C LEU A 59 -2.22 15.11 6.41
N MET A 60 -1.81 16.36 6.65
CA MET A 60 -0.46 16.85 6.33
C MET A 60 0.64 16.06 7.03
N GLY A 61 0.38 15.52 8.23
CA GLY A 61 1.28 14.58 8.89
C GLY A 61 1.53 13.31 8.07
N TYR A 62 0.50 12.75 7.45
CA TYR A 62 0.64 11.60 6.55
C TYR A 62 1.33 11.98 5.24
N VAL A 63 1.05 13.16 4.68
CA VAL A 63 1.71 13.66 3.46
C VAL A 63 3.21 13.74 3.67
N ARG A 64 3.65 14.40 4.76
CA ARG A 64 5.07 14.53 5.09
C ARG A 64 5.74 13.17 5.28
N LYS A 65 5.07 12.23 5.95
CA LYS A 65 5.59 10.88 6.14
C LYS A 65 5.77 10.16 4.79
N ARG A 66 4.74 10.17 3.95
CA ARG A 66 4.81 9.51 2.64
C ARG A 66 5.87 10.14 1.73
N ARG A 67 5.96 11.47 1.76
CA ARG A 67 6.96 12.22 0.99
C ARG A 67 8.38 11.77 1.35
N TYR A 68 8.65 11.64 2.66
CA TYR A 68 9.92 11.11 3.14
C TYR A 68 10.17 9.66 2.67
N GLU A 69 9.16 8.79 2.68
CA GLU A 69 9.29 7.41 2.19
C GLU A 69 9.58 7.34 0.68
N LEU A 70 9.06 8.29 -0.10
CA LEU A 70 9.27 8.38 -1.55
C LEU A 70 10.60 9.06 -1.91
N GLU A 71 10.99 10.11 -1.18
CA GLU A 71 12.25 10.84 -1.38
C GLU A 71 13.46 10.05 -0.85
N ASN A 72 13.26 9.32 0.24
CA ASN A 72 14.22 8.35 0.75
C ASN A 72 13.64 6.96 0.56
N PRO A 73 13.86 6.33 -0.60
CA PRO A 73 13.66 4.90 -0.78
C PRO A 73 14.68 4.17 0.10
N THR A 74 14.45 4.21 1.41
CA THR A 74 15.04 3.28 2.35
C THR A 74 14.66 1.93 1.77
N PRO A 75 15.60 1.00 1.52
CA PRO A 75 15.28 -0.30 0.97
C PRO A 75 14.38 -1.01 1.98
N THR A 76 13.08 -0.80 1.84
CA THR A 76 12.06 -1.47 2.62
C THR A 76 11.97 -2.82 1.96
N GLN A 77 12.85 -3.71 2.41
CA GLN A 77 12.86 -5.14 2.15
C GLN A 77 12.42 -5.46 0.72
N GLN A 78 13.36 -5.30 -0.21
CA GLN A 78 13.46 -6.27 -1.29
C GLN A 78 13.40 -7.62 -0.60
N GLU A 79 12.27 -8.30 -0.80
CA GLU A 79 11.94 -9.65 -0.35
C GLU A 79 13.24 -10.41 -0.05
N SER A 80 13.63 -10.44 1.22
CA SER A 80 14.72 -11.28 1.66
C SER A 80 14.17 -12.67 1.40
N THR A 81 14.49 -13.24 0.23
CA THR A 81 14.32 -14.65 -0.03
C THR A 81 14.83 -15.33 1.22
N PRO A 82 13.96 -15.97 2.03
CA PRO A 82 14.39 -16.47 3.31
C PRO A 82 15.57 -17.39 3.06
N ASP A 83 16.68 -17.14 3.76
CA ASP A 83 17.97 -17.83 3.62
C ASP A 83 17.86 -19.37 3.76
N TYR A 84 16.70 -19.87 4.18
CA TYR A 84 16.30 -21.28 4.14
C TYR A 84 16.20 -21.90 2.73
N LEU A 85 16.21 -21.11 1.64
CA LEU A 85 16.23 -21.66 0.27
C LEU A 85 17.63 -22.06 -0.22
N LEU A 86 18.69 -21.80 0.54
CA LEU A 86 20.06 -22.25 0.26
C LEU A 86 20.54 -23.31 1.27
N VAL A 87 19.66 -24.17 1.78
CA VAL A 87 20.14 -25.41 2.42
C VAL A 87 20.47 -26.42 1.32
N ASP A 88 21.77 -26.68 1.19
CA ASP A 88 22.42 -27.55 0.24
C ASP A 88 21.72 -28.91 0.04
N GLY A 89 21.42 -29.23 -1.22
CA GLY A 89 21.11 -30.59 -1.66
C GLY A 89 22.40 -31.27 -2.16
N PHE A 90 22.85 -32.25 -1.37
CA PHE A 90 23.91 -33.24 -1.58
C PHE A 90 24.19 -33.69 -3.01
#